data_AF-A0A9D2QLH7-F1
#
_entry.id   AF-A0A9D2QLH7-F1
#
_cell.length_a   1.000
_cell.length_b   1.000
_cell.length_c   1.000
_cell.angle_alpha   90.00
_cell.angle_beta   90.00
_cell.angle_gamma   90.00
#
_symmetry.space_group_name_H-M   'P 1'
#
loop_
_entity.id
_entity.type
_entity.pdbx_description
1 polymer ?
#
loop_
_entity_poly.entity_id
_entity_poly.type
_entity_poly.pdbx_seq_one_letter_code
_entity_poly.pdbx_strand_id
1 'polypeptide(L)'
;MGEKREERILCYTRMPMEDAVYSAKLADSMHLALVDKEGVCTPLNHNSGILYAKAVQNQDGTLQAKSLKNPWLFRMSDGSFGVIARRIEADGSPDESAKGKLLFFTSEDLLRYQEHGLLDLGRGAQIVEAVCHYEGERYHLEWMEEDEKCFHAVFEKFPESGFPEGAVLSAAERISKEAPEGLADMPEGALAGNMISIPGDVADRLRWRLLPPKNIANEVPKEIFASSPEELRAVKAVARYSDGTCVEKRVDWCMEEAVFTKPGTCQVTGRVHQDHYDFPVAWHRADPCIGRWKGKYYFIATNDYDNNHSLLIREADTIPGLVTAQEVCILDTT
;
A
#
# COMPACT_ATOMS: atom_id res chain seq x y z
N MET A 1 19.35 10.43 25.62
CA MET A 1 18.93 10.01 24.26
C MET A 1 17.81 9.01 24.45
N GLY A 2 16.58 9.34 24.07
CA GLY A 2 15.49 8.38 24.14
C GLY A 2 15.76 7.23 23.17
N GLU A 3 15.43 5.99 23.57
CA GLU A 3 15.45 4.85 22.66
C GLU A 3 14.66 5.19 21.40
N LYS A 4 15.27 4.95 20.23
CA LYS A 4 14.53 5.04 18.97
C LYS A 4 13.49 3.92 18.98
N ARG A 5 12.23 4.28 18.78
CA ARG A 5 11.14 3.31 18.67
C ARG A 5 11.41 2.41 17.47
N GLU A 6 11.47 1.10 17.69
CA GLU A 6 11.53 0.09 16.64
C GLU A 6 10.27 -0.78 16.68
N GLU A 7 9.85 -1.21 15.50
CA GLU A 7 8.71 -2.10 15.29
C GLU A 7 9.10 -3.19 14.31
N ARG A 8 8.32 -4.27 14.21
CA ARG A 8 8.61 -5.36 13.28
C ARG A 8 7.71 -5.28 12.06
N ILE A 9 8.24 -5.67 10.91
CA ILE A 9 7.47 -5.81 9.67
C ILE A 9 7.64 -7.21 9.10
N LEU A 10 6.51 -7.85 8.81
CA LEU A 10 6.42 -9.15 8.16
C LEU A 10 6.30 -8.95 6.65
N CYS A 11 7.17 -9.59 5.90
CA CYS A 11 7.13 -9.74 4.44
C CYS A 11 6.58 -11.12 4.09
N TYR A 12 5.58 -11.18 3.22
CA TYR A 12 4.90 -12.41 2.82
C TYR A 12 4.34 -12.31 1.40
N THR A 13 3.98 -13.44 0.80
CA THR A 13 3.03 -13.50 -0.32
C THR A 13 1.72 -14.11 0.17
N ARG A 14 0.69 -14.19 -0.67
CA ARG A 14 -0.54 -14.88 -0.33
C ARG A 14 -0.74 -16.14 -1.17
N MET A 15 -1.46 -17.10 -0.63
CA MET A 15 -1.96 -18.24 -1.39
C MET A 15 -2.97 -17.72 -2.44
N PRO A 16 -2.77 -17.98 -3.74
CA PRO A 16 -3.75 -17.65 -4.75
C PRO A 16 -5.10 -18.31 -4.46
N MET A 17 -6.18 -17.56 -4.69
CA MET A 17 -7.55 -18.06 -4.65
C MET A 17 -8.11 -18.15 -6.08
N GLU A 18 -9.39 -18.49 -6.21
CA GLU A 18 -10.09 -18.40 -7.50
C GLU A 18 -9.88 -17.01 -8.13
N ASP A 19 -9.80 -16.97 -9.46
CA ASP A 19 -9.43 -15.76 -10.19
C ASP A 19 -10.36 -14.56 -9.90
N ALA A 20 -11.64 -14.83 -9.65
CA ALA A 20 -12.64 -13.82 -9.30
C ALA A 20 -12.48 -13.26 -7.88
N VAL A 21 -11.71 -13.91 -7.01
CA VAL A 21 -11.53 -13.54 -5.61
C VAL A 21 -10.17 -12.88 -5.41
N TYR A 22 -9.09 -13.61 -5.66
CA TYR A 22 -7.72 -13.12 -5.49
C TYR A 22 -6.74 -13.97 -6.30
N SER A 23 -6.74 -13.74 -7.62
CA SER A 23 -5.93 -14.48 -8.61
C SER A 23 -4.44 -14.51 -8.28
N ALA A 24 -3.71 -15.46 -8.90
CA ALA A 24 -2.25 -15.56 -8.79
C ALA A 24 -1.53 -14.23 -9.11
N LYS A 25 -2.05 -13.44 -10.06
CA LYS A 25 -1.51 -12.12 -10.42
C LYS A 25 -1.45 -11.14 -9.25
N LEU A 26 -2.37 -11.27 -8.30
CA LEU A 26 -2.45 -10.41 -7.10
C LEU A 26 -1.80 -11.08 -5.89
N ALA A 27 -1.87 -12.40 -5.80
CA ALA A 27 -1.35 -13.18 -4.67
C ALA A 27 0.17 -13.36 -4.71
N ASP A 28 0.73 -13.58 -5.91
CA ASP A 28 2.16 -13.66 -6.19
C ASP A 28 2.76 -12.25 -6.36
N SER A 29 2.61 -11.46 -5.31
CA SER A 29 3.19 -10.14 -5.12
C SER A 29 3.65 -10.03 -3.66
N MET A 30 4.45 -9.02 -3.33
CA MET A 30 4.88 -8.84 -1.95
C MET A 30 3.81 -8.08 -1.16
N HIS A 31 3.46 -8.65 0.00
CA HIS A 31 2.60 -8.07 1.00
C HIS A 31 3.40 -7.73 2.25
N LEU A 32 2.89 -6.79 3.03
CA LEU A 32 3.50 -6.37 4.29
C LEU A 32 2.47 -6.33 5.41
N ALA A 33 2.90 -6.65 6.62
CA ALA A 33 2.12 -6.47 7.85
C ALA A 33 3.01 -5.88 8.94
N LEU A 34 2.48 -4.93 9.70
CA LEU A 34 3.14 -4.46 10.92
C LEU A 34 2.86 -5.45 12.04
N VAL A 35 3.89 -5.80 12.81
CA VAL A 35 3.79 -6.75 13.92
C VAL A 35 4.11 -5.99 15.21
N ASP A 36 3.16 -5.99 16.15
CA ASP A 36 3.33 -5.34 17.45
C ASP A 36 4.16 -6.21 18.44
N LYS A 37 4.25 -5.77 19.70
CA LYS A 37 5.06 -6.45 20.73
C LYS A 37 4.43 -7.77 21.16
N GLU A 38 3.12 -7.86 21.05
CA GLU A 38 2.29 -9.01 21.38
C GLU A 38 2.27 -10.04 20.23
N GLY A 39 2.79 -9.68 19.05
CA GLY A 39 2.88 -10.56 17.88
C GLY A 39 1.66 -10.48 16.97
N VAL A 40 0.76 -9.51 17.16
CA VAL A 40 -0.41 -9.32 16.31
C VAL A 40 0.01 -8.71 14.99
N CYS A 41 -0.33 -9.38 13.89
CA CYS A 41 -0.07 -8.90 12.54
C CYS A 41 -1.21 -8.00 12.05
N THR A 42 -0.90 -6.74 11.75
CA THR A 42 -1.82 -5.83 11.05
C THR A 42 -1.46 -5.79 9.56
N PRO A 43 -2.21 -6.47 8.67
CA PRO A 43 -1.93 -6.43 7.24
C PRO A 43 -2.11 -5.01 6.69
N LEU A 44 -1.13 -4.58 5.90
CA LEU A 44 -1.17 -3.29 5.22
C LEU A 44 -1.90 -3.44 3.87
N ASN A 45 -2.34 -2.31 3.32
CA ASN A 45 -2.99 -2.21 2.00
C ASN A 45 -4.18 -3.16 1.83
N HIS A 46 -5.04 -3.28 2.85
CA HIS A 46 -6.20 -4.18 2.83
C HIS A 46 -5.83 -5.65 2.53
N ASN A 47 -4.66 -6.10 2.98
CA ASN A 47 -4.13 -7.44 2.68
C ASN A 47 -3.96 -7.71 1.17
N SER A 48 -3.77 -6.64 0.39
CA SER A 48 -3.48 -6.67 -1.04
C SER A 48 -2.00 -6.37 -1.31
N GLY A 49 -1.50 -6.81 -2.47
CA GLY A 49 -0.09 -6.67 -2.83
C GLY A 49 0.39 -5.22 -2.82
N ILE A 50 1.61 -5.00 -2.35
CA ILE A 50 2.26 -3.68 -2.24
C ILE A 50 3.34 -3.52 -3.31
N LEU A 51 4.09 -4.58 -3.63
CA LEU A 51 5.14 -4.56 -4.64
C LEU A 51 4.92 -5.69 -5.65
N TYR A 52 4.97 -5.30 -6.93
CA TYR A 52 4.78 -6.17 -8.09
C TYR A 52 6.01 -6.07 -9.01
N ALA A 53 6.30 -7.15 -9.72
CA ALA A 53 7.30 -7.13 -10.78
C ALA A 53 6.80 -6.29 -11.98
N LYS A 54 7.69 -5.54 -12.63
CA LYS A 54 7.37 -4.85 -13.88
C LYS A 54 7.03 -5.85 -14.98
N ALA A 55 6.05 -5.47 -15.80
CA ALA A 55 5.77 -6.17 -17.06
C ALA A 55 6.96 -6.03 -18.02
N VAL A 56 7.15 -7.05 -18.86
CA VAL A 56 8.15 -7.04 -19.94
C VAL A 56 7.47 -6.66 -21.24
N GLN A 57 8.11 -5.81 -22.04
CA GLN A 57 7.58 -5.45 -23.36
C GLN A 57 8.01 -6.49 -24.41
N ASN A 58 7.05 -7.01 -25.15
CA ASN A 58 7.26 -7.88 -26.29
C ASN A 58 7.71 -7.08 -27.53
N GLN A 59 8.23 -7.77 -28.54
CA GLN A 59 8.70 -7.13 -29.79
C GLN A 59 7.61 -6.36 -30.54
N ASP A 60 6.35 -6.77 -30.41
CA ASP A 60 5.18 -6.13 -31.01
C ASP A 60 4.65 -4.94 -30.19
N GLY A 61 5.32 -4.59 -29.09
CA GLY A 61 4.96 -3.50 -28.19
C GLY A 61 3.95 -3.87 -27.11
N THR A 62 3.39 -5.09 -27.13
CA THR A 62 2.48 -5.56 -26.07
C THR A 62 3.23 -5.77 -24.76
N LEU A 63 2.55 -5.64 -23.63
CA LEU A 63 3.12 -5.88 -22.31
C LEU A 63 2.75 -7.27 -21.80
N GLN A 64 3.75 -8.06 -21.47
CA GLN A 64 3.61 -9.34 -20.77
C GLN A 64 3.75 -9.10 -19.27
N ALA A 65 2.66 -9.28 -18.53
CA ALA A 65 2.67 -9.19 -17.07
C ALA A 65 3.59 -10.27 -16.47
N LYS A 66 4.28 -9.91 -15.38
CA LYS A 66 5.09 -10.81 -14.56
C LYS A 66 4.65 -10.70 -13.11
N SER A 67 4.93 -11.73 -12.33
CA SER A 67 4.66 -11.79 -10.89
C SER A 67 5.94 -12.13 -10.13
N LEU A 68 5.88 -12.16 -8.80
CA LEU A 68 7.01 -12.54 -7.95
C LEU A 68 6.62 -13.55 -6.87
N LYS A 69 7.56 -14.42 -6.49
CA LYS A 69 7.43 -15.40 -5.40
C LYS A 69 8.60 -15.29 -4.45
N ASN A 70 8.36 -15.70 -3.20
CA ASN A 70 9.36 -15.75 -2.13
C ASN A 70 10.16 -14.43 -1.99
N PRO A 71 9.49 -13.27 -1.83
CA PRO A 71 10.18 -12.02 -1.58
C PRO A 71 10.89 -12.09 -0.22
N TRP A 72 12.13 -11.63 -0.19
CA TRP A 72 12.96 -11.55 0.99
C TRP A 72 13.41 -10.11 1.22
N LEU A 73 12.98 -9.55 2.34
CA LEU A 73 13.25 -8.16 2.72
C LEU A 73 14.50 -8.07 3.61
N PHE A 74 15.46 -7.21 3.28
CA PHE A 74 16.71 -7.08 4.05
C PHE A 74 17.19 -5.63 4.13
N ARG A 75 18.21 -5.39 4.96
CA ARG A 75 18.84 -4.07 5.14
C ARG A 75 19.95 -3.85 4.13
N MET A 76 19.97 -2.66 3.54
CA MET A 76 21.08 -2.19 2.73
C MET A 76 22.13 -1.50 3.60
N SER A 77 23.36 -1.38 3.08
CA SER A 77 24.50 -0.77 3.78
C SER A 77 24.29 0.70 4.16
N ASP A 78 23.43 1.40 3.43
CA ASP A 78 23.05 2.80 3.67
C ASP A 78 21.86 2.95 4.65
N GLY A 79 21.34 1.84 5.17
CA GLY A 79 20.18 1.80 6.07
C GLY A 79 18.82 1.69 5.36
N SER A 80 18.79 1.81 4.03
CA SER A 80 17.59 1.55 3.22
C SER A 80 17.25 0.06 3.18
N PHE A 81 16.26 -0.30 2.36
CA PHE A 81 15.72 -1.65 2.25
C PHE A 81 16.02 -2.25 0.88
N GLY A 82 16.41 -3.52 0.87
CA GLY A 82 16.52 -4.34 -0.32
C GLY A 82 15.44 -5.42 -0.31
N VAL A 83 14.91 -5.75 -1.49
CA VAL A 83 14.04 -6.92 -1.68
C VAL A 83 14.60 -7.75 -2.82
N ILE A 84 14.84 -9.04 -2.56
CA ILE A 84 15.08 -10.02 -3.62
C ILE A 84 13.86 -10.92 -3.74
N ALA A 85 13.53 -11.36 -4.95
CA ALA A 85 12.42 -12.29 -5.18
C ALA A 85 12.69 -13.16 -6.41
N ARG A 86 11.99 -14.28 -6.51
CA ARG A 86 11.93 -15.05 -7.75
C ARG A 86 10.89 -14.41 -8.67
N ARG A 87 11.27 -14.03 -9.89
CA ARG A 87 10.30 -13.61 -10.92
C ARG A 87 9.64 -14.84 -11.55
N ILE A 88 8.34 -14.74 -11.81
CA ILE A 88 7.52 -15.79 -12.41
C ILE A 88 6.56 -15.18 -13.45
N GLU A 89 5.91 -16.03 -14.23
CA GLU A 89 4.81 -15.61 -15.10
C GLU A 89 3.58 -15.21 -14.29
N ALA A 90 2.69 -14.43 -14.92
CA ALA A 90 1.50 -13.89 -14.28
C ALA A 90 0.51 -14.98 -13.79
N ASP A 91 0.57 -16.19 -14.34
CA ASP A 91 -0.25 -17.34 -13.93
C ASP A 91 0.39 -18.18 -12.81
N GLY A 92 1.55 -17.76 -12.31
CA GLY A 92 2.27 -18.46 -11.25
C GLY A 92 3.31 -19.48 -11.73
N SER A 93 3.40 -19.72 -13.04
CA SER A 93 4.35 -20.67 -13.66
C SER A 93 5.78 -20.10 -13.75
N PRO A 94 6.83 -20.95 -13.91
CA PRO A 94 8.20 -20.48 -14.02
C PRO A 94 8.44 -19.53 -15.20
N ASP A 95 9.15 -18.42 -14.96
CA ASP A 95 9.68 -17.56 -16.03
C ASP A 95 11.06 -18.07 -16.47
N GLU A 96 11.11 -18.74 -17.62
CA GLU A 96 12.36 -19.29 -18.18
C GLU A 96 13.43 -18.21 -18.43
N SER A 97 13.03 -16.96 -18.70
CA SER A 97 14.00 -15.86 -18.91
C SER A 97 14.70 -15.43 -17.61
N ALA A 98 14.08 -15.74 -16.46
CA ALA A 98 14.59 -15.49 -15.12
C ALA A 98 15.35 -16.69 -14.52
N LYS A 99 15.57 -17.77 -15.28
CA LYS A 99 16.33 -18.93 -14.80
C LYS A 99 17.74 -18.52 -14.36
N GLY A 100 18.15 -18.95 -13.16
CA GLY A 100 19.43 -18.58 -12.54
C GLY A 100 19.52 -17.15 -12.02
N LYS A 101 18.39 -16.41 -11.98
CA LYS A 101 18.38 -14.98 -11.67
C LYS A 101 17.40 -14.65 -10.55
N LEU A 102 17.71 -13.59 -9.80
CA LEU A 102 16.85 -13.00 -8.78
C LEU A 102 16.39 -11.61 -9.20
N LEU A 103 15.11 -11.31 -9.02
CA LEU A 103 14.60 -9.95 -9.17
C LEU A 103 15.02 -9.11 -7.95
N PHE A 104 15.56 -7.92 -8.18
CA PHE A 104 16.06 -7.04 -7.12
C PHE A 104 15.38 -5.67 -7.12
N PHE A 105 15.04 -5.21 -5.91
CA PHE A 105 14.46 -3.91 -5.64
C PHE A 105 15.17 -3.21 -4.49
N THR A 106 15.14 -1.89 -4.50
CA THR A 106 15.48 -1.07 -3.33
C THR A 106 14.33 -0.15 -2.94
N SER A 107 14.28 0.23 -1.67
CA SER A 107 13.31 1.18 -1.13
C SER A 107 13.90 1.94 0.05
N GLU A 108 13.63 3.25 0.14
CA GLU A 108 14.00 4.05 1.31
C GLU A 108 12.97 3.92 2.45
N ASP A 109 11.69 3.68 2.12
CA ASP A 109 10.56 3.87 3.04
C ASP A 109 9.51 2.75 3.01
N LEU A 110 9.72 1.70 2.21
CA LEU A 110 8.78 0.59 1.97
C LEU A 110 7.44 1.00 1.35
N LEU A 111 7.35 2.23 0.83
CA LEU A 111 6.21 2.74 0.07
C LEU A 111 6.56 2.93 -1.40
N ARG A 112 7.80 3.32 -1.69
CA ARG A 112 8.32 3.50 -3.04
C ARG A 112 9.46 2.55 -3.31
N TYR A 113 9.36 1.83 -4.42
CA TYR A 113 10.32 0.81 -4.79
C TYR A 113 10.92 1.12 -6.14
N GLN A 114 12.24 0.94 -6.25
CA GLN A 114 12.96 0.93 -7.51
C GLN A 114 13.28 -0.51 -7.87
N GLU A 115 12.74 -0.99 -8.98
CA GLU A 115 13.18 -2.27 -9.57
C GLU A 115 14.46 -2.05 -10.38
N HIS A 116 15.51 -2.79 -10.04
CA HIS A 116 16.80 -2.80 -10.75
C HIS A 116 16.87 -3.90 -11.81
N GLY A 117 15.96 -4.89 -11.74
CA GLY A 117 15.85 -5.99 -12.70
C GLY A 117 16.43 -7.29 -12.15
N LEU A 118 16.93 -8.13 -13.06
CA LEU A 118 17.38 -9.48 -12.74
C LEU A 118 18.89 -9.52 -12.46
N LEU A 119 19.25 -9.99 -11.27
CA LEU A 119 20.60 -10.33 -10.83
C LEU A 119 20.92 -11.76 -11.24
N ASP A 120 21.86 -11.94 -12.17
CA ASP A 120 22.30 -13.25 -12.63
C ASP A 120 23.32 -13.87 -11.68
N LEU A 121 22.99 -15.05 -11.13
CA LEU A 121 23.85 -15.77 -10.21
C LEU A 121 24.94 -16.62 -10.90
N GLY A 122 25.01 -16.57 -12.24
CA GLY A 122 26.08 -17.16 -13.03
C GLY A 122 26.05 -18.70 -13.14
N ARG A 123 24.95 -19.32 -12.70
CA ARG A 123 24.81 -20.79 -12.61
C ARG A 123 23.75 -21.40 -13.53
N GLY A 124 22.78 -20.60 -13.96
CA GLY A 124 21.76 -21.01 -14.94
C GLY A 124 20.78 -22.08 -14.48
N ALA A 125 20.82 -22.52 -13.22
CA ALA A 125 19.82 -23.41 -12.62
C ALA A 125 18.61 -22.62 -12.09
N GLN A 126 17.42 -23.22 -12.06
CA GLN A 126 16.26 -22.53 -11.52
C GLN A 126 16.43 -22.31 -10.01
N ILE A 127 16.28 -21.05 -9.57
CA ILE A 127 16.30 -20.70 -8.15
C ILE A 127 14.91 -20.95 -7.57
N VAL A 128 14.86 -21.65 -6.44
CA VAL A 128 13.64 -21.96 -5.68
C VAL A 128 13.45 -20.92 -4.58
N GLU A 129 14.53 -20.63 -3.85
CA GLU A 129 14.51 -19.76 -2.69
C GLU A 129 15.84 -19.02 -2.55
N ALA A 130 15.78 -17.80 -2.03
CA ALA A 130 16.96 -17.01 -1.73
C ALA A 130 16.72 -16.13 -0.51
N VAL A 131 17.76 -15.97 0.30
CA VAL A 131 17.79 -15.09 1.47
C VAL A 131 19.00 -14.19 1.40
N CYS A 132 18.87 -13.00 1.96
CA CYS A 132 20.00 -12.09 2.09
C CYS A 132 19.98 -11.38 3.45
N HIS A 133 21.16 -11.18 4.02
CA HIS A 133 21.37 -10.35 5.19
C HIS A 133 22.62 -9.49 5.02
N TYR A 134 22.65 -8.35 5.70
CA TYR A 134 23.80 -7.45 5.75
C TYR A 134 24.37 -7.46 7.17
N GLU A 135 25.58 -7.98 7.32
CA GLU A 135 26.27 -8.15 8.59
C GLU A 135 27.77 -7.90 8.40
N GLY A 136 28.42 -7.24 9.38
CA GLY A 136 29.88 -7.05 9.35
C GLY A 136 30.39 -6.32 8.10
N GLU A 137 29.63 -5.34 7.61
CA GLU A 137 29.91 -4.58 6.38
C GLU A 137 29.88 -5.41 5.08
N ARG A 138 29.26 -6.58 5.12
CA ARG A 138 29.12 -7.47 3.98
C ARG A 138 27.70 -7.98 3.83
N TYR A 139 27.34 -8.24 2.59
CA TYR A 139 26.14 -8.96 2.24
C TYR A 139 26.44 -10.44 2.16
N HIS A 140 25.52 -11.22 2.70
CA HIS A 140 25.51 -12.67 2.66
C HIS A 140 24.26 -13.07 1.89
N LEU A 141 24.44 -13.50 0.64
CA LEU A 141 23.37 -13.99 -0.22
C LEU A 141 23.44 -15.51 -0.24
N GLU A 142 22.33 -16.16 0.10
CA GLU A 142 22.22 -17.60 0.07
C GLU A 142 21.02 -17.98 -0.80
N TRP A 143 21.16 -19.04 -1.59
CA TRP A 143 20.07 -19.51 -2.43
C TRP A 143 20.09 -21.02 -2.60
N MET A 144 18.92 -21.55 -2.88
CA MET A 144 18.66 -22.96 -3.18
C MET A 144 18.21 -23.12 -4.63
N GLU A 145 18.86 -24.02 -5.35
CA GLU A 145 18.51 -24.40 -6.71
C GLU A 145 17.49 -25.56 -6.73
N GLU A 146 16.87 -25.82 -7.88
CA GLU A 146 15.84 -26.86 -8.05
C GLU A 146 16.32 -28.30 -7.75
N ASP A 147 17.64 -28.53 -7.78
CA ASP A 147 18.27 -29.80 -7.43
C ASP A 147 18.70 -29.86 -5.95
N GLU A 148 18.13 -28.99 -5.11
CA GLU A 148 18.36 -28.84 -3.67
C GLU A 148 19.78 -28.40 -3.30
N LYS A 149 20.64 -28.06 -4.27
CA LYS A 149 21.96 -27.52 -3.96
C LYS A 149 21.83 -26.10 -3.44
N CYS A 150 22.51 -25.83 -2.33
CA CYS A 150 22.57 -24.52 -1.72
C CYS A 150 23.92 -23.86 -1.94
N PHE A 151 23.91 -22.54 -2.07
CA PHE A 151 25.09 -21.72 -2.26
C PHE A 151 25.06 -20.51 -1.35
N HIS A 152 26.26 -20.01 -1.06
CA HIS A 152 26.48 -18.82 -0.25
C HIS A 152 27.50 -17.93 -0.95
N ALA A 153 27.14 -16.66 -1.15
CA ALA A 153 28.01 -15.63 -1.69
C ALA A 153 28.16 -14.50 -0.67
N VAL A 154 29.41 -14.10 -0.41
CA VAL A 154 29.75 -12.97 0.45
C VAL A 154 30.37 -11.86 -0.37
N PHE A 155 29.84 -10.64 -0.28
CA PHE A 155 30.31 -9.47 -1.05
C PHE A 155 30.03 -8.15 -0.32
N GLU A 156 30.73 -7.07 -0.67
CA GLU A 156 30.62 -5.79 0.06
C GLU A 156 29.55 -4.85 -0.50
N LYS A 157 29.27 -4.93 -1.80
CA LYS A 157 28.33 -4.03 -2.49
C LYS A 157 27.35 -4.80 -3.35
N PHE A 158 26.07 -4.51 -3.18
CA PHE A 158 25.05 -5.04 -4.08
C PHE A 158 25.29 -4.51 -5.50
N PRO A 159 25.32 -5.38 -6.52
CA PRO A 159 25.53 -4.96 -7.89
C PRO A 159 24.26 -4.30 -8.44
N GLU A 160 24.45 -3.35 -9.37
CA GLU A 160 23.33 -2.82 -10.18
C GLU A 160 22.84 -3.86 -11.20
N SER A 161 23.74 -4.75 -11.67
CA SER A 161 23.41 -5.85 -12.58
C SER A 161 24.43 -6.99 -12.49
N GLY A 162 24.01 -8.21 -12.82
CA GLY A 162 24.87 -9.39 -12.84
C GLY A 162 25.30 -9.89 -11.46
N PHE A 163 26.31 -10.76 -11.44
CA PHE A 163 26.85 -11.33 -10.21
C PHE A 163 27.72 -10.29 -9.47
N PRO A 164 27.69 -10.22 -8.13
CA PRO A 164 28.46 -9.22 -7.39
C PRO A 164 29.97 -9.36 -7.64
N GLU A 165 30.63 -8.25 -7.98
CA GLU A 165 32.07 -8.22 -8.21
C GLU A 165 32.83 -8.52 -6.91
N GLY A 166 33.83 -9.39 -6.98
CA GLY A 166 34.62 -9.79 -5.82
C GLY A 166 33.89 -10.72 -4.83
N ALA A 167 32.71 -11.23 -5.18
CA ALA A 167 31.98 -12.17 -4.35
C ALA A 167 32.79 -13.46 -4.09
N VAL A 168 32.84 -13.87 -2.83
CA VAL A 168 33.37 -15.18 -2.43
C VAL A 168 32.21 -16.17 -2.43
N LEU A 169 32.22 -17.08 -3.41
CA LEU A 169 31.20 -18.11 -3.58
C LEU A 169 31.63 -19.44 -2.95
N SER A 170 30.75 -20.04 -2.17
CA SER A 170 30.91 -21.39 -1.62
C SER A 170 29.62 -22.20 -1.72
N ALA A 171 29.75 -23.52 -1.72
CA ALA A 171 28.61 -24.41 -1.48
C ALA A 171 28.15 -24.28 -0.01
N ALA A 172 26.86 -24.41 0.22
CA ALA A 172 26.24 -24.43 1.55
C ALA A 172 25.46 -25.73 1.73
N GLU A 173 25.32 -26.20 2.98
CA GLU A 173 24.50 -27.37 3.29
C GLU A 173 23.00 -27.06 3.24
N ARG A 174 22.64 -25.83 3.63
CA ARG A 174 21.27 -25.30 3.62
C ARG A 174 21.32 -23.78 3.62
N ILE A 175 20.23 -23.14 3.21
CA ILE A 175 20.04 -21.69 3.37
C ILE A 175 19.61 -21.34 4.80
N SER A 176 20.00 -20.15 5.27
CA SER A 176 19.66 -19.60 6.59
C SER A 176 18.26 -18.97 6.61
N LYS A 177 17.26 -19.68 6.10
CA LYS A 177 15.86 -19.23 6.17
C LYS A 177 15.23 -19.68 7.48
N GLU A 178 14.90 -18.74 8.34
CA GLU A 178 14.13 -18.98 9.56
C GLU A 178 12.70 -18.49 9.39
N ALA A 179 11.75 -19.27 9.90
CA ALA A 179 10.35 -18.87 9.92
C ALA A 179 10.17 -17.72 10.93
N PRO A 180 9.39 -16.67 10.61
CA PRO A 180 9.07 -15.64 11.58
C PRO A 180 8.43 -16.22 12.85
N GLU A 181 9.06 -15.99 14.00
CA GLU A 181 8.59 -16.46 15.30
C GLU A 181 7.82 -15.37 16.08
N GLY A 182 7.06 -15.80 17.09
CA GLY A 182 6.37 -14.88 18.00
C GLY A 182 5.23 -14.09 17.33
N LEU A 183 4.55 -14.73 16.38
CA LEU A 183 3.34 -14.22 15.74
C LEU A 183 2.11 -14.87 16.40
N ALA A 184 1.15 -14.04 16.81
CA ALA A 184 -0.08 -14.51 17.43
C ALA A 184 -1.07 -15.02 16.38
N ASP A 185 -1.29 -14.21 15.34
CA ASP A 185 -2.16 -14.52 14.20
C ASP A 185 -1.52 -14.02 12.90
N MET A 186 -1.62 -14.83 11.85
CA MET A 186 -1.15 -14.49 10.50
C MET A 186 -2.28 -13.86 9.68
N PRO A 187 -1.96 -12.92 8.75
CA PRO A 187 -2.96 -12.44 7.80
C PRO A 187 -3.56 -13.58 6.99
N GLU A 188 -4.83 -13.45 6.61
CA GLU A 188 -5.55 -14.48 5.88
C GLU A 188 -4.84 -14.88 4.57
N GLY A 189 -4.54 -16.18 4.44
CA GLY A 189 -3.86 -16.76 3.29
C GLY A 189 -2.38 -16.40 3.18
N ALA A 190 -1.76 -15.81 4.20
CA ALA A 190 -0.36 -15.43 4.15
C ALA A 190 0.60 -16.63 4.13
N LEU A 191 1.59 -16.54 3.25
CA LEU A 191 2.74 -17.43 3.15
C LEU A 191 3.97 -16.63 3.59
N ALA A 192 4.41 -16.85 4.82
CA ALA A 192 5.48 -16.07 5.43
C ALA A 192 6.80 -16.16 4.63
N GLY A 193 7.35 -14.99 4.30
CA GLY A 193 8.73 -14.83 3.86
C GLY A 193 9.62 -14.65 5.07
N ASN A 194 9.81 -13.41 5.49
CA ASN A 194 10.66 -13.06 6.62
C ASN A 194 10.14 -11.85 7.41
N MET A 195 10.79 -11.55 8.54
CA MET A 195 10.45 -10.43 9.39
C MET A 195 11.71 -9.67 9.80
N ILE A 196 11.67 -8.34 9.73
CA ILE A 196 12.78 -7.47 10.15
C ILE A 196 12.30 -6.34 11.06
N SER A 197 13.21 -5.77 11.85
CA SER A 197 12.95 -4.53 12.61
C SER A 197 13.02 -3.32 11.69
N ILE A 198 12.10 -2.38 11.90
CA ILE A 198 12.01 -1.09 11.21
C ILE A 198 11.93 0.09 12.18
N PRO A 199 12.49 1.27 11.79
CA PRO A 199 12.28 2.50 12.52
C PRO A 199 10.80 2.86 12.67
N GLY A 200 10.42 3.39 13.83
CA GLY A 200 9.02 3.76 14.13
C GLY A 200 8.45 4.82 13.19
N ASP A 201 9.26 5.74 12.69
CA ASP A 201 8.84 6.75 11.71
C ASP A 201 8.51 6.12 10.33
N VAL A 202 9.23 5.07 9.93
CA VAL A 202 8.87 4.25 8.76
C VAL A 202 7.56 3.51 9.01
N ALA A 203 7.40 2.88 10.18
CA ALA A 203 6.15 2.20 10.56
C ALA A 203 4.94 3.15 10.58
N ASP A 204 5.09 4.36 11.11
CA ASP A 204 4.03 5.37 11.12
C ASP A 204 3.64 5.79 9.71
N ARG A 205 4.62 6.02 8.83
CA ARG A 205 4.34 6.33 7.42
C ARG A 205 3.58 5.21 6.73
N LEU A 206 3.93 3.95 6.97
CA LEU A 206 3.21 2.80 6.43
C LEU A 206 1.75 2.79 6.91
N ARG A 207 1.50 3.03 8.21
CA ARG A 207 0.13 3.15 8.74
C ARG A 207 -0.65 4.25 8.05
N TRP A 208 -0.06 5.43 7.91
CA TRP A 208 -0.74 6.59 7.34
C TRP A 208 -1.07 6.43 5.86
N ARG A 209 -0.27 5.65 5.12
CA ARG A 209 -0.42 5.49 3.68
C ARG A 209 -1.17 4.23 3.28
N LEU A 210 -1.09 3.17 4.07
CA LEU A 210 -1.59 1.84 3.69
C LEU A 210 -2.69 1.31 4.62
N LEU A 211 -3.08 2.03 5.67
CA LEU A 211 -4.27 1.70 6.47
C LEU A 211 -5.35 2.77 6.28
N PRO A 212 -6.64 2.37 6.33
CA PRO A 212 -7.74 3.33 6.35
C PRO A 212 -7.62 4.32 7.53
N PRO A 213 -7.65 5.63 7.27
CA PRO A 213 -7.68 6.63 8.33
C PRO A 213 -8.95 6.45 9.19
N LYS A 214 -8.78 6.32 10.50
CA LYS A 214 -9.88 6.24 11.47
C LYS A 214 -10.05 7.59 12.14
N ASN A 215 -11.29 8.07 12.28
CA ASN A 215 -11.56 9.24 13.11
C ASN A 215 -11.26 8.89 14.58
N ILE A 216 -10.37 9.66 15.22
CA ILE A 216 -9.91 9.42 16.59
C ILE A 216 -10.38 10.50 17.58
N ALA A 217 -10.78 11.67 17.08
CA ALA A 217 -11.34 12.74 17.88
C ALA A 217 -12.18 13.69 17.03
N ASN A 218 -13.15 14.36 17.66
CA ASN A 218 -13.85 15.52 17.12
C ASN A 218 -13.75 16.65 18.13
N GLU A 219 -13.11 17.74 17.73
CA GLU A 219 -12.86 18.89 18.60
C GLU A 219 -13.77 20.05 18.23
N VAL A 220 -14.41 20.64 19.23
CA VAL A 220 -15.21 21.86 19.12
C VAL A 220 -14.75 22.87 20.16
N PRO A 221 -14.95 24.19 19.93
CA PRO A 221 -14.69 25.19 20.96
C PRO A 221 -15.45 24.88 22.26
N LYS A 222 -14.79 25.06 23.41
CA LYS A 222 -15.44 24.86 24.72
C LYS A 222 -16.57 25.87 24.98
N GLU A 223 -16.41 27.07 24.42
CA GLU A 223 -17.38 28.15 24.50
C GLU A 223 -17.60 28.70 23.08
N ILE A 224 -18.86 28.98 22.75
CA ILE A 224 -19.28 29.53 21.47
C ILE A 224 -20.04 30.83 21.77
N PHE A 225 -19.62 31.92 21.15
CA PHE A 225 -20.35 33.18 21.17
C PHE A 225 -21.13 33.30 19.85
N ALA A 226 -22.45 33.16 19.92
CA ALA A 226 -23.34 33.28 18.78
C ALA A 226 -24.56 34.12 19.15
N SER A 227 -24.86 35.11 18.32
CA SER A 227 -26.02 36.00 18.42
C SER A 227 -27.19 35.57 17.53
N SER A 228 -26.98 34.57 16.68
CA SER A 228 -28.00 34.02 15.78
C SER A 228 -27.82 32.51 15.56
N PRO A 229 -28.88 31.80 15.14
CA PRO A 229 -28.77 30.42 14.67
C PRO A 229 -27.71 30.23 13.58
N GLU A 230 -27.58 31.19 12.66
CA GLU A 230 -26.64 31.16 11.54
C GLU A 230 -25.19 31.18 12.02
N GLU A 231 -24.87 32.00 13.03
CA GLU A 231 -23.55 32.03 13.66
C GLU A 231 -23.23 30.70 14.36
N LEU A 232 -24.21 30.08 15.01
CA LEU A 232 -24.03 28.75 15.61
C LEU A 232 -23.80 27.69 14.52
N ARG A 233 -24.56 27.70 13.41
CA ARG A 233 -24.35 26.78 12.27
C ARG A 233 -22.97 26.94 11.60
N ALA A 234 -22.39 28.13 11.67
CA ALA A 234 -21.06 28.39 11.13
C ALA A 234 -19.94 27.74 11.95
N VAL A 235 -20.21 27.38 13.22
CA VAL A 235 -19.24 26.66 14.05
C VAL A 235 -19.09 25.22 13.58
N LYS A 236 -17.85 24.86 13.27
CA LYS A 236 -17.45 23.53 12.79
C LYS A 236 -16.72 22.75 13.86
N ALA A 237 -16.72 21.43 13.72
CA ALA A 237 -15.83 20.54 14.46
C ALA A 237 -14.57 20.25 13.65
N VAL A 238 -13.42 20.14 14.31
CA VAL A 238 -12.19 19.61 13.71
C VAL A 238 -12.14 18.12 13.97
N ALA A 239 -12.37 17.32 12.94
CA ALA A 239 -12.20 15.87 12.98
C ALA A 239 -10.72 15.53 12.83
N ARG A 240 -10.13 14.80 13.78
CA ARG A 240 -8.77 14.28 13.72
C ARG A 240 -8.76 12.82 13.30
N TYR A 241 -7.78 12.43 12.49
CA TYR A 241 -7.65 11.08 11.98
C TYR A 241 -6.35 10.41 12.43
N SER A 242 -6.35 9.07 12.44
CA SER A 242 -5.22 8.24 12.86
C SER A 242 -3.96 8.41 11.99
N ASP A 243 -4.09 9.02 10.82
CA ASP A 243 -2.99 9.36 9.92
C ASP A 243 -2.38 10.75 10.17
N GLY A 244 -2.84 11.43 11.23
CA GLY A 244 -2.43 12.79 11.59
C GLY A 244 -3.15 13.89 10.80
N THR A 245 -3.99 13.55 9.82
CA THR A 245 -4.76 14.53 9.06
C THR A 245 -5.93 15.07 9.89
N CYS A 246 -6.37 16.28 9.52
CA CYS A 246 -7.50 16.95 10.16
C CYS A 246 -8.43 17.52 9.09
N VAL A 247 -9.74 17.46 9.33
CA VAL A 247 -10.76 18.03 8.43
C VAL A 247 -11.79 18.80 9.25
N GLU A 248 -12.11 20.02 8.82
CA GLU A 248 -13.26 20.73 9.36
C GLU A 248 -14.55 20.08 8.86
N LYS A 249 -15.44 19.75 9.79
CA LYS A 249 -16.75 19.15 9.53
C LYS A 249 -17.85 20.08 10.02
N ARG A 250 -18.92 20.19 9.24
CA ARG A 250 -20.15 20.82 9.71
C ARG A 250 -20.69 20.06 10.91
N VAL A 251 -21.41 20.77 11.77
CA VAL A 251 -22.11 20.17 12.91
C VAL A 251 -23.59 20.51 12.78
N ASP A 252 -24.42 19.48 12.82
CA ASP A 252 -25.86 19.59 12.93
C ASP A 252 -26.19 19.90 14.39
N TRP A 253 -26.19 21.19 14.74
CA TRP A 253 -26.46 21.68 16.10
C TRP A 253 -27.94 21.54 16.46
N CYS A 254 -28.21 21.03 17.67
CA CYS A 254 -29.53 21.02 18.28
C CYS A 254 -29.85 22.41 18.84
N MET A 255 -30.85 23.07 18.25
CA MET A 255 -31.17 24.47 18.57
C MET A 255 -32.39 24.66 19.49
N GLU A 256 -32.97 23.56 19.98
CA GLU A 256 -34.22 23.61 20.76
C GLU A 256 -34.10 24.42 22.05
N GLU A 257 -32.92 24.36 22.69
CA GLU A 257 -32.65 25.05 23.96
C GLU A 257 -31.95 26.41 23.78
N ALA A 258 -31.50 26.74 22.56
CA ALA A 258 -30.73 27.95 22.29
C ALA A 258 -31.65 29.16 22.05
N VAL A 259 -31.69 30.08 23.02
CA VAL A 259 -32.49 31.32 22.93
C VAL A 259 -31.60 32.50 22.53
N PHE A 260 -31.70 32.94 21.27
CA PHE A 260 -30.89 34.03 20.73
C PHE A 260 -31.45 35.45 20.99
N THR A 261 -32.66 35.55 21.55
CA THR A 261 -33.34 36.86 21.75
C THR A 261 -32.90 37.61 23.01
N LYS A 262 -32.15 36.96 23.91
CA LYS A 262 -31.68 37.55 25.17
C LYS A 262 -30.26 37.07 25.47
N PRO A 263 -29.38 37.91 26.03
CA PRO A 263 -28.07 37.46 26.48
C PRO A 263 -28.18 36.39 27.57
N GLY A 264 -27.35 35.35 27.48
CA GLY A 264 -27.29 34.27 28.46
C GLY A 264 -26.34 33.15 28.03
N THR A 265 -26.07 32.23 28.95
CA THR A 265 -25.28 31.01 28.69
C THR A 265 -26.22 29.81 28.67
N CYS A 266 -26.13 28.97 27.64
CA CYS A 266 -26.83 27.70 27.56
C CYS A 266 -25.86 26.60 27.12
N GLN A 267 -26.22 25.35 27.38
CA GLN A 267 -25.53 24.20 26.79
C GLN A 267 -26.18 23.88 25.45
N VAL A 268 -25.36 23.59 24.44
CA VAL A 268 -25.82 23.14 23.13
C VAL A 268 -25.14 21.82 22.81
N THR A 269 -25.87 20.93 22.15
CA THR A 269 -25.35 19.67 21.63
C THR A 269 -25.43 19.67 20.12
N GLY A 270 -24.64 18.84 19.46
CA GLY A 270 -24.67 18.73 18.01
C GLY A 270 -24.07 17.41 17.55
N ARG A 271 -24.42 17.01 16.33
CA ARG A 271 -23.87 15.82 15.68
C ARG A 271 -22.94 16.27 14.56
N VAL A 272 -21.74 15.70 14.48
CA VAL A 272 -20.87 15.93 13.33
C VAL A 272 -21.58 15.44 12.08
N HIS A 273 -21.73 16.33 11.11
CA HIS A 273 -22.47 16.08 9.88
C HIS A 273 -21.72 15.07 9.01
N GLN A 274 -22.47 14.09 8.50
CA GLN A 274 -21.99 13.12 7.53
C GLN A 274 -22.96 13.14 6.35
N ASP A 275 -22.43 13.44 5.16
CA ASP A 275 -23.25 13.42 3.95
C ASP A 275 -23.76 11.99 3.69
N HIS A 276 -25.03 11.87 3.34
CA HIS A 276 -25.66 10.64 2.90
C HIS A 276 -25.94 10.75 1.40
N TYR A 277 -25.64 9.69 0.66
CA TYR A 277 -25.89 9.60 -0.78
C TYR A 277 -26.77 8.40 -1.05
N ASP A 278 -27.89 8.63 -1.73
CA ASP A 278 -28.78 7.54 -2.14
C ASP A 278 -28.08 6.63 -3.14
N PHE A 279 -28.35 5.33 -3.06
CA PHE A 279 -27.82 4.34 -4.00
C PHE A 279 -28.85 4.00 -5.09
N PRO A 280 -28.47 3.98 -6.39
CA PRO A 280 -27.15 4.37 -6.90
C PRO A 280 -27.00 5.89 -6.98
N VAL A 281 -25.79 6.39 -6.70
CA VAL A 281 -25.46 7.83 -6.77
C VAL A 281 -25.57 8.36 -8.20
N ALA A 282 -25.24 7.52 -9.19
CA ALA A 282 -25.41 7.80 -10.60
C ALA A 282 -25.68 6.50 -11.37
N TRP A 283 -26.70 6.50 -12.21
CA TRP A 283 -27.05 5.36 -13.06
C TRP A 283 -26.12 5.28 -14.29
N HIS A 284 -25.77 4.06 -14.71
CA HIS A 284 -24.90 3.81 -15.87
C HIS A 284 -23.52 4.50 -15.79
N ARG A 285 -23.01 4.69 -14.58
CA ARG A 285 -21.71 5.31 -14.29
C ARG A 285 -20.90 4.34 -13.43
N ALA A 286 -20.24 3.38 -14.07
CA ALA A 286 -19.35 2.43 -13.39
C ALA A 286 -17.99 3.06 -13.08
N ASP A 287 -17.31 2.52 -12.06
CA ASP A 287 -15.95 2.88 -11.65
C ASP A 287 -15.72 4.40 -11.45
N PRO A 288 -16.54 5.07 -10.61
CA PRO A 288 -16.45 6.51 -10.44
C PRO A 288 -15.12 6.94 -9.81
N CYS A 289 -14.48 7.92 -10.43
CA CYS A 289 -13.28 8.57 -9.94
C CYS A 289 -13.58 10.03 -9.61
N ILE A 290 -13.22 10.46 -8.39
CA ILE A 290 -13.34 11.87 -7.97
C ILE A 290 -11.95 12.44 -7.67
N GLY A 291 -11.63 13.55 -8.35
CA GLY A 291 -10.37 14.28 -8.16
C GLY A 291 -10.62 15.75 -7.83
N ARG A 292 -9.75 16.36 -7.01
CA ARG A 292 -9.77 17.82 -6.78
C ARG A 292 -8.69 18.49 -7.62
N TRP A 293 -9.06 19.49 -8.42
CA TRP A 293 -8.13 20.25 -9.26
C TRP A 293 -8.57 21.72 -9.35
N LYS A 294 -7.62 22.66 -9.33
CA LYS A 294 -7.86 24.12 -9.40
C LYS A 294 -9.03 24.64 -8.53
N GLY A 295 -9.17 24.08 -7.32
CA GLY A 295 -10.18 24.50 -6.35
C GLY A 295 -11.53 23.78 -6.45
N LYS A 296 -11.77 22.98 -7.49
CA LYS A 296 -13.04 22.26 -7.72
C LYS A 296 -12.87 20.74 -7.70
N TYR A 297 -13.99 20.05 -7.55
CA TYR A 297 -14.09 18.60 -7.66
C TYR A 297 -14.53 18.22 -9.07
N TYR A 298 -13.96 17.13 -9.57
CA TYR A 298 -14.24 16.55 -10.87
C TYR A 298 -14.64 15.10 -10.67
N PHE A 299 -15.73 14.70 -11.30
CA PHE A 299 -16.21 13.32 -11.35
C PHE A 299 -16.14 12.81 -12.78
N ILE A 300 -15.55 11.63 -12.96
CA ILE A 300 -15.57 10.88 -14.21
C ILE A 300 -15.87 9.42 -13.91
N ALA A 301 -16.56 8.76 -14.81
CA ALA A 301 -16.94 7.36 -14.69
C ALA A 301 -17.08 6.76 -16.09
N THR A 302 -17.00 5.44 -16.18
CA THR A 302 -17.29 4.69 -17.41
C THR A 302 -18.77 4.85 -17.75
N ASN A 303 -19.08 5.09 -19.04
CA ASN A 303 -20.46 5.26 -19.50
C ASN A 303 -21.04 3.94 -20.03
N ASP A 304 -21.64 3.16 -19.13
CA ASP A 304 -22.24 1.87 -19.52
C ASP A 304 -23.47 2.02 -20.43
N TYR A 305 -24.07 3.21 -20.49
CA TYR A 305 -25.29 3.45 -21.27
C TYR A 305 -25.02 3.37 -22.78
N ASP A 306 -23.81 3.76 -23.22
CA ASP A 306 -23.44 3.81 -24.64
C ASP A 306 -22.35 2.80 -25.01
N ASN A 307 -22.20 1.74 -24.21
CA ASN A 307 -21.13 0.74 -24.35
C ASN A 307 -19.72 1.35 -24.27
N ASN A 308 -19.52 2.34 -23.40
CA ASN A 308 -18.24 2.96 -23.08
C ASN A 308 -17.64 3.76 -24.25
N HIS A 309 -18.48 4.28 -25.15
CA HIS A 309 -18.03 5.07 -26.30
C HIS A 309 -17.76 6.53 -25.97
N SER A 310 -18.32 7.04 -24.87
CA SER A 310 -18.07 8.41 -24.41
C SER A 310 -17.47 8.48 -23.01
N LEU A 311 -16.72 9.55 -22.79
CA LEU A 311 -16.26 9.97 -21.47
C LEU A 311 -16.88 11.31 -21.14
N LEU A 312 -17.61 11.36 -20.03
CA LEU A 312 -18.24 12.56 -19.51
C LEU A 312 -17.60 12.95 -18.17
N ILE A 313 -17.50 14.26 -17.95
CA ILE A 313 -16.99 14.82 -16.70
C ILE A 313 -18.05 15.73 -16.06
N ARG A 314 -18.15 15.69 -14.73
CA ARG A 314 -18.92 16.65 -13.94
C ARG A 314 -17.97 17.49 -13.11
N GLU A 315 -18.30 18.76 -12.90
CA GLU A 315 -17.53 19.70 -12.10
C GLU A 315 -18.42 20.36 -11.03
N ALA A 316 -17.95 20.43 -9.79
CA ALA A 316 -18.64 21.13 -8.71
C ALA A 316 -17.66 21.67 -7.64
N ASP A 317 -18.09 22.65 -6.86
CA ASP A 317 -17.29 23.18 -5.74
C ASP A 317 -17.22 22.22 -4.54
N THR A 318 -18.15 21.25 -4.47
CA THR A 318 -18.24 20.26 -3.39
C THR A 318 -18.53 18.87 -3.96
N ILE A 319 -18.17 17.82 -3.22
CA ILE A 319 -18.49 16.43 -3.59
C ILE A 319 -20.01 16.22 -3.73
N PRO A 320 -20.88 16.69 -2.79
CA PRO A 320 -22.32 16.63 -2.98
C PRO A 320 -22.83 17.29 -4.27
N GLY A 321 -22.20 18.39 -4.70
CA GLY A 321 -22.57 19.06 -5.94
C GLY A 321 -22.36 18.21 -7.20
N LEU A 322 -21.47 17.22 -7.17
CA LEU A 322 -21.21 16.33 -8.31
C LEU A 322 -22.40 15.42 -8.66
N VAL A 323 -23.31 15.18 -7.72
CA VAL A 323 -24.48 14.31 -7.93
C VAL A 323 -25.40 14.90 -8.99
N THR A 324 -25.59 16.23 -8.99
CA THR A 324 -26.50 16.95 -9.89
C THR A 324 -25.79 17.87 -10.88
N ALA A 325 -24.46 17.96 -10.81
CA ALA A 325 -23.67 18.74 -11.75
C ALA A 325 -23.86 18.28 -13.19
N GLN A 326 -23.84 19.24 -14.11
CA GLN A 326 -23.95 18.97 -15.54
C GLN A 326 -22.84 18.03 -16.01
N GLU A 327 -23.21 17.04 -16.83
CA GLU A 327 -22.24 16.21 -17.56
C GLU A 327 -21.79 16.92 -18.82
N VAL A 328 -20.47 17.00 -18.99
CA VAL A 328 -19.81 17.56 -20.17
C VAL A 328 -19.03 16.45 -20.84
N CYS A 329 -19.33 16.18 -22.12
CA CYS A 329 -18.58 15.20 -22.91
C CYS A 329 -17.18 15.74 -23.23
N ILE A 330 -16.15 14.93 -22.98
CA ILE A 330 -14.75 15.25 -23.27
C ILE A 330 -14.15 14.34 -24.34
N LEU A 331 -14.76 13.18 -24.58
CA LEU A 331 -14.40 12.25 -25.64
C LEU A 331 -15.66 11.51 -26.09
N ASP A 332 -15.84 11.41 -27.39
CA ASP A 332 -16.89 10.61 -28.03
C ASP A 332 -16.26 9.92 -29.25
N THR A 333 -16.33 8.60 -29.28
CA THR A 333 -15.75 7.79 -30.36
C THR A 333 -16.81 7.12 -31.24
N THR A 334 -18.07 7.58 -31.17
CA THR A 334 -19.16 7.07 -32.00
C THR A 334 -19.04 7.41 -33.49
#